data_AF-A0A0Q7VYA7-F1
#
_entry.id   AF-A0A0Q7VYA7-F1
#
_cell.length_a   1.000
_cell.length_b   1.000
_cell.length_c   1.000
_cell.angle_alpha   90.00
_cell.angle_beta   90.00
_cell.angle_gamma   90.00
#
_symmetry.space_group_name_H-M   'P 1'
#
loop_
_entity.id
_entity.type
_entity.pdbx_description
1 polymer ?
#
loop_
_entity_poly.entity_id
_entity_poly.type
_entity_poly.pdbx_seq_one_letter_code
_entity_poly.pdbx_strand_id
1 'polypeptide(L)'
;MTIDRRRALALFGLGGASAAGEAMAAAPRGLFAGRAAFLHGVASGDPLEDRVVLWTRITAEATTAPIAVRWDVATDPGFKAIVRQGQATAVAARDYTVKVDVTGLKPGTDYFYRFRYVRKGKPFGKAVGGRTRTLPKGQVRDVVLAVVSCALYPNGYFNAYDAIAKLPRVDAVLHLGDYIYEYGAAPGDYGMDSPTAKTRAPDPPRELLSLADYRRRHALYKTDPAQQAAHARAPWIVVWDDHETADNSWIGGAENHQSAIEGDWAKRKVAGIKAYYEWMPIREPAPGTLPEACWRRFQFGDVATLLMTETRLTARTHQLDYGRDLAGADGKPDMAAFAAKLNDPDRRMMGQGQEQWLAREIDASMKAGTAWQVLGNQVVMARVVPPDLKATMGEAAYAALLSKLPDYVAKPVEESRGLSQAGLPGNLDAWDGYPADRARVHDIFKAYKARPIVLSGDSHAFWVNELWDDAGAARVAAEFGVTSVTSPGYGDYLPGVPLDTAYVARNKEVKFTDQAAKGFLLLTLEHGKATGELVAVSTILDPQYQTRVLKRFVVTPGDGGGVKALAAG
;
A
#
# COMPACT_ATOMS: atom_id res chain seq x y z
N MET A 1 -14.59 13.77 19.06
CA MET A 1 -14.65 15.23 18.83
C MET A 1 -14.52 15.45 17.34
N THR A 2 -15.57 15.91 16.65
CA THR A 2 -15.58 16.14 15.20
C THR A 2 -14.56 17.23 14.86
N ILE A 3 -13.58 16.91 14.02
CA ILE A 3 -12.55 17.86 13.58
C ILE A 3 -13.24 18.97 12.78
N ASP A 4 -13.15 20.21 13.27
CA ASP A 4 -13.59 21.39 12.52
C ASP A 4 -12.76 21.50 11.23
N ARG A 5 -13.45 21.44 10.08
CA ARG A 5 -12.89 21.55 8.72
C ARG A 5 -11.93 22.74 8.57
N ARG A 6 -12.10 23.81 9.35
CA ARG A 6 -11.25 25.01 9.30
C ARG A 6 -9.87 24.83 9.93
N ARG A 7 -9.70 23.93 10.91
CA ARG A 7 -8.40 23.68 11.55
C ARG A 7 -7.50 22.74 10.76
N ALA A 8 -8.07 21.77 10.03
CA ALA A 8 -7.31 20.89 9.14
C ALA A 8 -6.62 21.69 8.00
N LEU A 9 -7.35 22.60 7.36
CA LEU A 9 -6.81 23.44 6.26
C LEU A 9 -5.63 24.34 6.69
N ALA A 10 -5.60 24.80 7.95
CA ALA A 10 -4.50 25.64 8.46
C ALA A 10 -3.23 24.84 8.81
N LEU A 11 -3.35 23.57 9.21
CA LEU A 11 -2.21 22.72 9.59
C LEU A 11 -1.45 22.14 8.39
N PHE A 12 -2.10 21.97 7.24
CA PHE A 12 -1.45 21.35 6.08
C PHE A 12 -0.52 22.28 5.31
N GLY A 13 -0.55 23.60 5.53
CA GLY A 13 0.38 24.53 4.86
C GLY A 13 0.43 24.33 3.34
N LEU A 14 -0.70 23.94 2.72
CA LEU A 14 -0.87 23.68 1.28
C LEU A 14 -0.90 24.99 0.46
N GLY A 15 -0.12 25.99 0.88
CA GLY A 15 0.18 27.17 0.09
C GLY A 15 1.07 26.74 -1.07
N GLY A 16 0.47 26.63 -2.25
CA GLY A 16 1.06 26.10 -3.46
C GLY A 16 2.39 26.77 -3.86
N ALA A 17 3.35 25.94 -4.19
CA ALA A 17 4.13 26.15 -5.40
C ALA A 17 3.73 25.05 -6.40
N SER A 18 2.48 25.08 -6.85
CA SER A 18 2.10 24.42 -8.10
C SER A 18 2.82 25.17 -9.22
N ALA A 19 4.01 24.70 -9.58
CA ALA A 19 4.71 25.18 -10.76
C ALA A 19 4.04 24.62 -12.03
N ALA A 20 2.80 25.06 -12.28
CA ALA A 20 2.13 24.92 -13.56
C ALA A 20 1.94 26.35 -14.11
N GLY A 21 2.92 26.79 -14.90
CA GLY A 21 2.93 28.09 -15.57
C GLY A 21 4.34 28.65 -15.68
N GLU A 22 4.75 29.00 -16.90
CA GLU A 22 5.98 29.74 -17.20
C GLU A 22 5.90 31.20 -16.70
N ALA A 23 5.62 31.39 -15.41
CA ALA A 23 5.97 32.62 -14.74
C ALA A 23 7.36 32.41 -14.14
N MET A 24 8.34 33.21 -14.56
CA MET A 24 9.57 33.37 -13.79
C MET A 24 9.20 33.94 -12.42
N ALA A 25 8.85 33.07 -11.47
CA ALA A 25 8.84 33.42 -10.06
C ALA A 25 10.22 34.02 -9.76
N ALA A 26 10.24 35.23 -9.21
CA ALA A 26 11.48 35.91 -8.85
C ALA A 26 12.38 34.91 -8.11
N ALA A 27 13.60 34.69 -8.60
CA ALA A 27 14.50 33.72 -8.03
C ALA A 27 14.62 33.99 -6.52
N PRO A 28 14.41 32.97 -5.64
CA PRO A 28 14.49 33.18 -4.21
C PRO A 28 15.81 33.85 -3.86
N ARG A 29 15.77 35.00 -3.16
CA ARG A 29 16.99 35.61 -2.64
C ARG A 29 17.58 34.67 -1.58
N GLY A 30 18.90 34.47 -1.62
CA GLY A 30 19.60 33.65 -0.62
C GLY A 30 19.57 32.13 -0.85
N LEU A 31 19.65 31.67 -2.11
CA LEU A 31 19.81 30.23 -2.40
C LEU A 31 21.06 29.63 -1.75
N PHE A 32 20.94 28.39 -1.30
CA PHE A 32 22.06 27.64 -0.74
C PHE A 32 23.16 27.40 -1.80
N ALA A 33 24.40 27.74 -1.44
CA ALA A 33 25.57 27.64 -2.32
C ALA A 33 26.63 26.62 -1.82
N GLY A 34 26.33 25.84 -0.78
CA GLY A 34 27.21 24.82 -0.21
C GLY A 34 27.16 23.48 -0.97
N ARG A 35 27.54 22.39 -0.30
CA ARG A 35 27.47 21.03 -0.85
C ARG A 35 26.11 20.42 -0.58
N ALA A 36 25.54 19.81 -1.62
CA ALA A 36 24.27 19.09 -1.53
C ALA A 36 24.33 17.84 -2.41
N ALA A 37 23.58 16.80 -2.03
CA ALA A 37 23.52 15.52 -2.71
C ALA A 37 22.12 14.90 -2.63
N PHE A 38 21.79 14.03 -3.58
CA PHE A 38 20.55 13.27 -3.59
C PHE A 38 20.78 11.92 -2.93
N LEU A 39 20.56 11.83 -1.61
CA LEU A 39 20.83 10.62 -0.84
C LEU A 39 19.66 9.62 -0.84
N HIS A 40 18.47 10.06 -1.24
CA HIS A 40 17.21 9.31 -1.11
C HIS A 40 16.64 8.87 -2.47
N GLY A 41 17.50 8.81 -3.49
CA GLY A 41 17.13 8.45 -4.85
C GLY A 41 16.13 9.41 -5.51
N VAL A 42 15.38 8.86 -6.45
CA VAL A 42 14.32 9.55 -7.20
C VAL A 42 13.13 8.62 -7.33
N ALA A 43 11.95 9.17 -7.54
CA ALA A 43 10.75 8.40 -7.83
C ALA A 43 9.90 9.11 -8.88
N SER A 44 9.00 8.36 -9.51
CA SER A 44 7.91 8.92 -10.30
C SER A 44 6.60 8.23 -9.91
N GLY A 45 5.47 8.88 -10.12
CA GLY A 45 4.19 8.31 -9.67
C GLY A 45 2.99 9.11 -10.13
N ASP A 46 1.82 8.62 -9.75
CA ASP A 46 0.50 9.10 -10.18
C ASP A 46 0.44 9.47 -11.68
N PRO A 47 0.84 8.54 -12.56
CA PRO A 47 0.84 8.79 -13.99
C PRO A 47 -0.59 9.02 -14.49
N LEU A 48 -0.74 9.93 -15.44
CA LEU A 48 -1.94 10.08 -16.26
C LEU A 48 -1.53 10.03 -17.74
N GLU A 49 -2.49 10.18 -18.65
CA GLU A 49 -2.23 10.13 -20.09
C GLU A 49 -1.24 11.22 -20.56
N ASP A 50 -1.25 12.39 -19.92
CA ASP A 50 -0.49 13.57 -20.36
C ASP A 50 0.54 14.07 -19.33
N ARG A 51 0.66 13.40 -18.18
CA ARG A 51 1.51 13.88 -17.09
C ARG A 51 1.95 12.80 -16.13
N VAL A 52 2.98 13.10 -15.35
CA VAL A 52 3.47 12.24 -14.27
C VAL A 52 4.13 13.07 -13.17
N VAL A 53 3.98 12.64 -11.92
CA VAL A 53 4.71 13.23 -10.79
C VAL A 53 6.15 12.74 -10.82
N LEU A 54 7.11 13.65 -10.72
CA LEU A 54 8.51 13.36 -10.45
C LEU A 54 8.85 13.80 -9.03
N TRP A 55 9.60 12.97 -8.31
CA TRP A 55 9.96 13.20 -6.91
C TRP A 55 11.46 12.97 -6.65
N THR A 56 12.04 13.77 -5.77
CA THR A 56 13.34 13.51 -5.12
C THR A 56 13.45 14.28 -3.81
N ARG A 57 14.52 14.06 -3.04
CA ARG A 57 14.93 14.92 -1.92
C ARG A 57 16.39 15.28 -2.03
N ILE A 58 16.69 16.58 -1.90
CA ILE A 58 18.07 17.08 -1.86
C ILE A 58 18.52 17.26 -0.40
N THR A 59 19.63 16.64 -0.04
CA THR A 59 20.24 16.75 1.30
C THR A 59 21.41 17.72 1.24
N ALA A 60 21.44 18.69 2.16
CA ALA A 60 22.50 19.68 2.27
C ALA A 60 23.03 19.77 3.71
N GLU A 61 24.26 20.27 3.86
CA GLU A 61 24.87 20.57 5.17
C GLU A 61 24.06 21.65 5.90
N ALA A 62 23.75 21.41 7.19
CA ALA A 62 23.02 22.24 8.15
C ALA A 62 22.56 23.63 7.63
N THR A 63 21.49 23.64 6.83
CA THR A 63 20.98 24.86 6.21
C THR A 63 19.46 24.93 6.33
N THR A 64 18.97 26.17 6.38
CA THR A 64 17.55 26.52 6.24
C THR A 64 17.28 27.26 4.92
N ALA A 65 18.33 27.55 4.14
CA ALA A 65 18.22 28.27 2.88
C ALA A 65 17.52 27.39 1.83
N PRO A 66 16.70 27.97 0.92
CA PRO A 66 16.13 27.25 -0.21
C PRO A 66 17.21 26.71 -1.16
N ILE A 67 16.96 25.54 -1.76
CA ILE A 67 17.88 24.87 -2.69
C ILE A 67 17.22 24.75 -4.06
N ALA A 68 17.83 25.33 -5.08
CA ALA A 68 17.35 25.20 -6.46
C ALA A 68 17.74 23.84 -7.06
N VAL A 69 16.77 23.18 -7.70
CA VAL A 69 16.93 21.87 -8.32
C VAL A 69 16.37 21.95 -9.74
N ARG A 70 17.21 21.65 -10.74
CA ARG A 70 16.80 21.48 -12.13
C ARG A 70 16.24 20.08 -12.31
N TRP A 71 15.20 19.95 -13.13
CA TRP A 71 14.67 18.67 -13.58
C TRP A 71 14.59 18.66 -15.12
N ASP A 72 14.82 17.49 -15.73
CA ASP A 72 14.67 17.25 -17.16
C ASP A 72 13.89 15.96 -17.40
N VAL A 73 13.14 15.90 -18.50
CA VAL A 73 12.48 14.72 -19.05
C VAL A 73 12.87 14.56 -20.51
N ALA A 74 13.27 13.36 -20.91
CA ALA A 74 13.74 13.03 -22.25
C ALA A 74 13.14 11.71 -22.75
N THR A 75 13.13 11.52 -24.06
CA THR A 75 12.70 10.26 -24.70
C THR A 75 13.84 9.23 -24.82
N ASP A 76 15.06 9.60 -24.45
CA ASP A 76 16.24 8.75 -24.51
C ASP A 76 17.04 8.81 -23.20
N PRO A 77 17.72 7.73 -22.80
CA PRO A 77 18.48 7.66 -21.55
C PRO A 77 19.72 8.58 -21.54
N GLY A 78 20.20 9.01 -22.71
CA GLY A 78 21.31 9.94 -22.86
C GLY A 78 20.92 11.41 -22.68
N PHE A 79 19.61 11.71 -22.56
CA PHE A 79 19.06 13.06 -22.54
C PHE A 79 19.49 13.91 -23.74
N LYS A 80 19.56 13.30 -24.93
CA LYS A 80 19.81 14.00 -26.20
C LYS A 80 18.55 14.73 -26.70
N ALA A 81 17.37 14.16 -26.44
CA ALA A 81 16.06 14.70 -26.80
C ALA A 81 15.23 15.03 -25.55
N ILE A 82 15.51 16.20 -24.96
CA ILE A 82 14.75 16.74 -23.83
C ILE A 82 13.40 17.26 -24.34
N VAL A 83 12.31 16.74 -23.78
CA VAL A 83 10.92 17.12 -24.13
C VAL A 83 10.30 18.06 -23.10
N ARG A 84 10.74 18.02 -21.85
CA ARG A 84 10.35 18.93 -20.78
C ARG A 84 11.54 19.19 -19.86
N GLN A 85 11.63 20.40 -19.32
CA GLN A 85 12.64 20.76 -18.32
C GLN A 85 12.14 21.94 -17.49
N GLY A 86 12.72 22.12 -16.32
CA GLY A 86 12.43 23.27 -15.48
C GLY A 86 13.30 23.31 -14.23
N GLN A 87 12.94 24.20 -13.31
CA GLN A 87 13.54 24.28 -11.98
C GLN A 87 12.44 24.22 -10.92
N ALA A 88 12.78 23.64 -9.78
CA ALA A 88 11.98 23.63 -8.57
C ALA A 88 12.85 24.12 -7.40
N THR A 89 12.20 24.62 -6.35
CA THR A 89 12.88 25.08 -5.14
C THR A 89 12.54 24.15 -3.99
N ALA A 90 13.54 23.42 -3.49
CA ALA A 90 13.43 22.62 -2.28
C ALA A 90 13.58 23.52 -1.05
N VAL A 91 12.68 23.38 -0.07
CA VAL A 91 12.64 24.24 1.12
C VAL A 91 12.56 23.42 2.41
N ALA A 92 13.11 23.94 3.50
CA ALA A 92 13.11 23.29 4.81
C ALA A 92 11.70 22.94 5.31
N ALA A 93 10.70 23.79 5.01
CA ALA A 93 9.31 23.57 5.41
C ALA A 93 8.70 22.27 4.88
N ARG A 94 9.23 21.74 3.76
CA ARG A 94 8.83 20.46 3.13
C ARG A 94 9.97 19.44 3.13
N ASP A 95 10.87 19.57 4.10
CA ASP A 95 12.02 18.69 4.27
C ASP A 95 12.89 18.55 3.01
N TYR A 96 13.01 19.63 2.23
CA TYR A 96 13.79 19.67 0.99
C TYR A 96 13.41 18.59 -0.05
N THR A 97 12.20 18.06 0.05
CA THR A 97 11.59 17.25 -1.01
C THR A 97 11.25 18.14 -2.20
N VAL A 98 11.38 17.59 -3.39
CA VAL A 98 11.00 18.21 -4.66
C VAL A 98 9.97 17.32 -5.30
N LYS A 99 8.83 17.92 -5.66
CA LYS A 99 7.75 17.25 -6.38
C LYS A 99 7.29 18.12 -7.53
N VAL A 100 7.23 17.55 -8.74
CA VAL A 100 6.83 18.26 -9.96
C VAL A 100 5.83 17.40 -10.72
N ASP A 101 4.64 17.92 -11.01
CA ASP A 101 3.66 17.27 -11.90
C ASP A 101 3.92 17.72 -13.34
N VAL A 102 4.69 16.93 -14.08
CA VAL A 102 5.18 17.31 -15.42
C VAL A 102 4.09 17.05 -16.45
N THR A 103 3.55 18.10 -17.06
CA THR A 103 2.42 18.04 -18.00
C THR A 103 2.84 18.10 -19.49
N GLY A 104 1.89 17.78 -20.37
CA GLY A 104 2.03 17.85 -21.83
C GLY A 104 2.91 16.73 -22.41
N LEU A 105 3.00 15.61 -21.71
CA LEU A 105 3.63 14.38 -22.19
C LEU A 105 2.67 13.63 -23.14
N LYS A 106 3.22 12.73 -23.96
CA LYS A 106 2.42 11.88 -24.84
C LYS A 106 1.89 10.67 -24.07
N PRO A 107 0.67 10.18 -24.35
CA PRO A 107 0.15 8.95 -23.73
C PRO A 107 0.99 7.72 -24.05
N GLY A 108 0.98 6.74 -23.13
CA GLY A 108 1.60 5.42 -23.33
C GLY A 108 3.08 5.45 -23.69
N THR A 109 3.81 6.47 -23.25
CA THR A 109 5.18 6.74 -23.68
C THR A 109 6.16 6.57 -22.52
N ASP A 110 7.25 5.85 -22.78
CA ASP A 110 8.38 5.76 -21.85
C ASP A 110 9.22 7.04 -21.89
N TYR A 111 9.57 7.53 -20.71
CA TYR A 111 10.44 8.68 -20.55
C TYR A 111 11.55 8.39 -19.54
N PHE A 112 12.66 9.09 -19.73
CA PHE A 112 13.74 9.17 -18.75
C PHE A 112 13.71 10.55 -18.11
N TYR A 113 13.89 10.61 -16.79
CA TYR A 113 13.90 11.87 -16.06
C TYR A 113 15.12 11.96 -15.15
N ARG A 114 15.58 13.19 -14.87
CA ARG A 114 16.69 13.43 -13.94
C ARG A 114 16.55 14.72 -13.18
N PHE A 115 17.17 14.78 -12.00
CA PHE A 115 17.36 15.97 -11.19
C PHE A 115 18.84 16.34 -11.10
N ARG A 116 19.11 17.65 -11.04
CA ARG A 116 20.45 18.22 -10.83
C ARG A 116 20.37 19.39 -9.87
N TYR A 117 21.26 19.40 -8.86
CA TYR A 117 21.43 20.55 -7.98
C TYR A 117 21.87 21.76 -8.81
N VAL A 118 21.36 22.96 -8.48
CA VAL A 118 21.75 24.21 -9.15
C VAL A 118 22.59 25.05 -8.19
N ARG A 119 23.83 25.36 -8.59
CA ARG A 119 24.78 26.20 -7.84
C ARG A 119 25.21 27.37 -8.70
N LYS A 120 25.07 28.60 -8.18
CA LYS A 120 25.39 29.85 -8.92
C LYS A 120 24.74 29.89 -10.31
N GLY A 121 23.47 29.48 -10.40
CA GLY A 121 22.68 29.49 -11.64
C GLY A 121 23.00 28.38 -12.65
N LYS A 122 23.92 27.44 -12.34
CA LYS A 122 24.28 26.34 -13.25
C LYS A 122 24.05 24.97 -12.59
N PRO A 123 23.67 23.94 -13.36
CA PRO A 123 23.64 22.57 -12.86
C PRO A 123 25.01 22.14 -12.32
N PHE A 124 25.04 21.53 -11.15
CA PHE A 124 26.25 21.15 -10.42
C PHE A 124 26.09 19.74 -9.82
N GLY A 125 27.20 18.99 -9.76
CA GLY A 125 27.23 17.63 -9.22
C GLY A 125 26.65 16.56 -10.15
N LYS A 126 26.58 15.32 -9.63
CA LYS A 126 26.05 14.15 -10.35
C LYS A 126 24.52 14.24 -10.44
N ALA A 127 23.97 13.97 -11.61
CA ALA A 127 22.53 13.83 -11.78
C ALA A 127 22.03 12.51 -11.16
N VAL A 128 20.83 12.52 -10.62
CA VAL A 128 20.08 11.31 -10.27
C VAL A 128 18.83 11.24 -11.14
N GLY A 129 18.43 10.05 -11.57
CA GLY A 129 17.36 9.91 -12.53
C GLY A 129 16.81 8.50 -12.59
N GLY A 130 15.67 8.37 -13.26
CA GLY A 130 14.93 7.12 -13.41
C GLY A 130 14.17 7.09 -14.73
N ARG A 131 13.40 6.02 -14.91
CA ARG A 131 12.45 5.82 -16.00
C ARG A 131 11.04 5.96 -15.47
N THR A 132 10.16 6.51 -16.29
CA THR A 132 8.74 6.63 -16.01
C THR A 132 7.91 6.36 -17.27
N ARG A 133 6.60 6.30 -17.12
CA ARG A 133 5.66 6.04 -18.20
C ARG A 133 4.34 6.76 -17.95
N THR A 134 3.80 7.42 -18.97
CA THR A 134 2.44 7.96 -18.96
C THR A 134 1.42 6.85 -19.21
N LEU A 135 0.20 7.02 -18.69
CA LEU A 135 -0.86 6.06 -18.96
C LEU A 135 -1.18 6.01 -20.47
N PRO A 136 -1.46 4.83 -21.03
CA PRO A 136 -1.85 4.73 -22.43
C PRO A 136 -3.31 5.13 -22.64
N LYS A 137 -3.62 5.55 -23.87
CA LYS A 137 -4.96 5.93 -24.32
C LYS A 137 -5.39 5.03 -25.49
N GLY A 138 -6.67 4.65 -25.51
CA GLY A 138 -7.23 3.80 -26.57
C GLY A 138 -6.82 2.34 -26.41
N GLN A 139 -6.70 1.64 -27.53
CA GLN A 139 -6.44 0.19 -27.52
C GLN A 139 -5.02 -0.14 -27.03
N VAL A 140 -4.93 -0.99 -26.02
CA VAL A 140 -3.64 -1.50 -25.52
C VAL A 140 -3.66 -3.02 -25.43
N ARG A 141 -2.54 -3.67 -25.77
CA ARG A 141 -2.46 -5.14 -25.75
C ARG A 141 -2.65 -5.69 -24.34
N ASP A 142 -1.90 -5.13 -23.40
CA ASP A 142 -1.81 -5.61 -22.03
C ASP A 142 -1.27 -4.53 -21.09
N VAL A 143 -1.46 -4.76 -19.79
CA VAL A 143 -0.93 -3.95 -18.69
C VAL A 143 -0.19 -4.86 -17.73
N VAL A 144 1.03 -4.51 -17.35
CA VAL A 144 1.86 -5.27 -16.40
C VAL A 144 2.09 -4.46 -15.13
N LEU A 145 1.54 -4.92 -14.01
CA LEU A 145 1.67 -4.29 -12.70
C LEU A 145 2.51 -5.18 -11.76
N ALA A 146 3.46 -4.58 -11.06
CA ALA A 146 4.07 -5.22 -9.89
C ALA A 146 3.36 -4.68 -8.64
N VAL A 147 2.78 -5.54 -7.83
CA VAL A 147 2.01 -5.17 -6.63
C VAL A 147 2.78 -5.62 -5.40
N VAL A 148 2.88 -4.76 -4.39
CA VAL A 148 3.65 -4.94 -3.15
C VAL A 148 2.95 -4.29 -1.96
N SER A 149 3.30 -4.74 -0.75
CA SER A 149 2.89 -4.14 0.53
C SER A 149 3.94 -4.47 1.60
N CYS A 150 3.86 -3.83 2.77
CA CYS A 150 4.46 -4.29 4.02
C CYS A 150 5.98 -4.50 3.96
N ALA A 151 6.71 -3.39 4.10
CA ALA A 151 8.17 -3.33 3.97
C ALA A 151 8.91 -3.03 5.29
N LEU A 152 8.65 -3.78 6.36
CA LEU A 152 9.31 -3.57 7.66
C LEU A 152 10.84 -3.60 7.55
N TYR A 153 11.46 -2.42 7.69
CA TYR A 153 12.89 -2.21 7.47
C TYR A 153 13.84 -3.07 8.33
N PRO A 154 13.63 -3.22 9.66
CA PRO A 154 14.51 -4.06 10.48
C PRO A 154 14.40 -5.55 10.19
N ASN A 155 13.30 -6.02 9.58
CA ASN A 155 13.04 -7.45 9.42
C ASN A 155 13.71 -8.10 8.19
N GLY A 156 14.29 -7.31 7.29
CA GLY A 156 15.07 -7.87 6.20
C GLY A 156 15.54 -6.87 5.14
N TYR A 157 16.30 -7.38 4.18
CA TYR A 157 16.67 -6.71 2.96
C TYR A 157 15.50 -6.68 1.97
N PHE A 158 15.34 -5.56 1.26
CA PHE A 158 14.26 -5.37 0.31
C PHE A 158 14.50 -6.06 -1.04
N ASN A 159 14.78 -7.36 -1.01
CA ASN A 159 15.08 -8.18 -2.19
C ASN A 159 13.92 -8.19 -3.20
N ALA A 160 12.67 -8.09 -2.74
CA ALA A 160 11.51 -7.97 -3.64
C ALA A 160 11.57 -6.68 -4.49
N TYR A 161 12.04 -5.56 -3.93
CA TYR A 161 12.23 -4.33 -4.70
C TYR A 161 13.36 -4.45 -5.72
N ASP A 162 14.49 -5.07 -5.35
CA ASP A 162 15.57 -5.32 -6.30
C ASP A 162 15.11 -6.23 -7.46
N ALA A 163 14.28 -7.24 -7.17
CA ALA A 163 13.69 -8.11 -8.18
C ALA A 163 12.77 -7.33 -9.14
N ILE A 164 11.91 -6.46 -8.62
CA ILE A 164 11.04 -5.59 -9.42
C ILE A 164 11.86 -4.65 -10.32
N ALA A 165 12.95 -4.07 -9.79
CA ALA A 165 13.83 -3.20 -10.55
C ALA A 165 14.46 -3.91 -11.76
N LYS A 166 14.68 -5.23 -11.65
CA LYS A 166 15.28 -6.08 -12.70
C LYS A 166 14.28 -6.69 -13.67
N LEU A 167 12.96 -6.51 -13.46
CA LEU A 167 11.95 -7.02 -14.39
C LEU A 167 12.17 -6.48 -15.81
N PRO A 168 11.96 -7.29 -16.85
CA PRO A 168 12.11 -6.84 -18.24
C PRO A 168 11.10 -5.75 -18.60
N ARG A 169 9.87 -5.84 -18.06
CA ARG A 169 8.81 -4.86 -18.20
C ARG A 169 7.98 -4.77 -16.92
N VAL A 170 7.64 -3.54 -16.54
CA VAL A 170 6.63 -3.18 -15.54
C VAL A 170 6.09 -1.82 -15.94
N ASP A 171 4.77 -1.70 -16.10
CA ASP A 171 4.13 -0.46 -16.55
C ASP A 171 3.88 0.48 -15.37
N ALA A 172 3.58 -0.07 -14.19
CA ALA A 172 3.55 0.64 -12.91
C ALA A 172 3.81 -0.32 -11.73
N VAL A 173 4.31 0.23 -10.63
CA VAL A 173 4.40 -0.46 -9.33
C VAL A 173 3.25 0.01 -8.44
N LEU A 174 2.45 -0.90 -7.90
CA LEU A 174 1.40 -0.60 -6.93
C LEU A 174 1.89 -0.92 -5.52
N HIS A 175 1.79 0.04 -4.61
CA HIS A 175 2.09 -0.17 -3.20
C HIS A 175 0.81 0.00 -2.39
N LEU A 176 0.39 -1.06 -1.69
CA LEU A 176 -0.94 -1.14 -1.07
C LEU A 176 -0.99 -0.68 0.39
N GLY A 177 0.16 -0.48 1.03
CA GLY A 177 0.21 -0.07 2.43
C GLY A 177 1.51 -0.45 3.09
N ASP A 178 1.78 0.14 4.26
CA ASP A 178 2.94 -0.21 5.10
C ASP A 178 4.28 -0.03 4.40
N TYR A 179 4.40 1.11 3.71
CA TYR A 179 5.64 1.55 3.12
C TYR A 179 6.68 1.85 4.18
N ILE A 180 6.23 2.38 5.33
CA ILE A 180 7.00 2.50 6.56
C ILE A 180 6.26 1.81 7.71
N TYR A 181 7.01 1.52 8.77
CA TYR A 181 6.47 1.18 10.09
C TYR A 181 6.89 2.24 11.10
N GLU A 182 6.11 2.41 12.15
CA GLU A 182 6.20 3.47 13.14
C GLU A 182 6.86 3.08 14.46
N TYR A 183 7.10 1.78 14.69
CA TYR A 183 7.70 1.26 15.92
C TYR A 183 9.13 1.76 16.19
N GLY A 184 9.58 1.57 17.44
CA GLY A 184 10.92 1.87 17.92
C GLY A 184 11.95 0.77 17.67
N ALA A 185 13.05 0.83 18.43
CA ALA A 185 14.16 -0.13 18.34
C ALA A 185 14.46 -0.86 19.67
N ALA A 186 13.54 -0.80 20.64
CA ALA A 186 13.73 -1.49 21.91
C ALA A 186 13.62 -3.01 21.75
N PRO A 187 14.24 -3.82 22.63
CA PRO A 187 13.98 -5.26 22.66
C PRO A 187 12.48 -5.54 22.82
N GLY A 188 11.93 -6.38 21.94
CA GLY A 188 10.49 -6.66 21.89
C GLY A 188 9.67 -5.73 20.98
N ASP A 189 10.23 -4.61 20.51
CA ASP A 189 9.59 -3.81 19.46
C ASP A 189 9.47 -4.63 18.17
N TYR A 190 8.43 -4.36 17.39
CA TYR A 190 8.10 -5.13 16.19
C TYR A 190 9.27 -5.18 15.19
N GLY A 191 9.68 -6.40 14.82
CA GLY A 191 10.79 -6.65 13.90
C GLY A 191 12.19 -6.63 14.53
N MET A 192 12.34 -6.30 15.82
CA MET A 192 13.65 -6.23 16.47
C MET A 192 14.24 -7.61 16.85
N ASP A 193 13.44 -8.67 16.81
CA ASP A 193 13.91 -10.05 16.95
C ASP A 193 14.55 -10.60 15.66
N SER A 194 14.49 -9.85 14.56
CA SER A 194 15.07 -10.25 13.29
C SER A 194 16.61 -10.32 13.33
N PRO A 195 17.23 -11.31 12.65
CA PRO A 195 18.68 -11.34 12.48
C PRO A 195 19.29 -10.07 11.85
N THR A 196 18.51 -9.34 11.04
CA THR A 196 18.98 -8.12 10.36
C THR A 196 18.80 -6.84 11.19
N ALA A 197 18.05 -6.88 12.29
CA ALA A 197 17.66 -5.68 13.04
C ALA A 197 18.87 -4.89 13.57
N LYS A 198 19.98 -5.57 13.92
CA LYS A 198 21.21 -4.92 14.42
C LYS A 198 21.87 -3.99 13.40
N THR A 199 21.80 -4.32 12.11
CA THR A 199 22.38 -3.51 11.02
C THR A 199 21.34 -2.66 10.30
N ARG A 200 20.05 -2.92 10.57
CA ARG A 200 18.90 -2.24 9.96
C ARG A 200 17.95 -1.69 11.04
N ALA A 201 18.49 -1.10 12.09
CA ALA A 201 17.68 -0.52 13.15
C ALA A 201 16.82 0.65 12.62
N PRO A 202 15.59 0.84 13.13
CA PRO A 202 14.77 1.96 12.75
C PRO A 202 15.37 3.29 13.24
N ASP A 203 15.14 4.36 12.47
CA ASP A 203 15.60 5.71 12.74
C ASP A 203 14.42 6.68 12.55
N PRO A 204 14.03 7.47 13.56
CA PRO A 204 14.56 7.44 14.93
C PRO A 204 14.29 6.10 15.64
N PRO A 205 15.10 5.69 16.62
CA PRO A 205 14.97 4.40 17.32
C PRO A 205 13.90 4.46 18.42
N ARG A 206 12.73 5.00 18.09
CA ARG A 206 11.57 5.18 18.96
C ARG A 206 10.31 5.25 18.11
N GLU A 207 9.17 5.16 18.76
CA GLU A 207 7.87 5.33 18.14
C GLU A 207 7.71 6.72 17.47
N LEU A 208 7.04 6.75 16.31
CA LEU A 208 6.84 7.99 15.54
C LEU A 208 5.61 8.77 15.98
N LEU A 209 5.83 9.95 16.55
CA LEU A 209 4.75 10.83 17.02
C LEU A 209 4.71 12.16 16.26
N SER A 210 5.88 12.73 15.97
CA SER A 210 5.99 14.06 15.37
C SER A 210 6.30 14.00 13.87
N LEU A 211 6.02 15.09 13.15
CA LEU A 211 6.36 15.23 11.73
C LEU A 211 7.86 14.98 11.46
N ALA A 212 8.74 15.38 12.39
CA ALA A 212 10.17 15.14 12.28
C ALA A 212 10.51 13.64 12.38
N ASP A 213 9.80 12.88 13.23
CA ASP A 213 9.99 11.45 13.35
C ASP A 213 9.57 10.74 12.04
N TYR A 214 8.37 11.03 11.50
CA TYR A 214 7.91 10.45 10.23
C TYR A 214 8.82 10.78 9.04
N ARG A 215 9.27 12.05 8.93
CA ARG A 215 10.23 12.43 7.87
C ARG A 215 11.52 11.64 7.97
N ARG A 216 12.03 11.44 9.19
CA ARG A 216 13.26 10.70 9.43
C ARG A 216 13.08 9.19 9.15
N ARG A 217 11.92 8.62 9.44
CA ARG A 217 11.60 7.24 9.05
C ARG A 217 11.52 7.07 7.55
N HIS A 218 10.81 7.95 6.84
CA HIS A 218 10.78 7.93 5.38
C HIS A 218 12.18 8.09 4.77
N ALA A 219 13.02 8.95 5.36
CA ALA A 219 14.41 9.12 4.96
C ALA A 219 15.17 7.80 5.06
N LEU A 220 15.11 7.13 6.22
CA LEU A 220 15.76 5.83 6.44
C LEU A 220 15.37 4.82 5.36
N TYR A 221 14.07 4.62 5.14
CA TYR A 221 13.59 3.62 4.19
C TYR A 221 14.10 3.91 2.78
N LYS A 222 14.08 5.19 2.38
CA LYS A 222 14.58 5.63 1.08
C LYS A 222 16.10 5.73 0.99
N THR A 223 16.86 5.35 2.01
CA THR A 223 18.30 5.10 1.87
C THR A 223 18.60 3.72 1.30
N ASP A 224 17.63 2.79 1.31
CA ASP A 224 17.84 1.43 0.84
C ASP A 224 18.04 1.39 -0.69
N PRO A 225 19.14 0.80 -1.20
CA PRO A 225 19.46 0.83 -2.63
C PRO A 225 18.49 0.02 -3.49
N ALA A 226 17.92 -1.07 -2.96
CA ALA A 226 16.93 -1.88 -3.69
C ALA A 226 15.62 -1.10 -3.84
N GLN A 227 15.19 -0.41 -2.77
CA GLN A 227 14.03 0.47 -2.84
C GLN A 227 14.25 1.64 -3.81
N GLN A 228 15.42 2.30 -3.78
CA GLN A 228 15.74 3.37 -4.73
C GLN A 228 15.73 2.87 -6.18
N ALA A 229 16.27 1.68 -6.44
CA ALA A 229 16.28 1.09 -7.78
C ALA A 229 14.87 0.80 -8.29
N ALA A 230 13.98 0.29 -7.44
CA ALA A 230 12.59 0.04 -7.80
C ALA A 230 11.79 1.34 -8.06
N HIS A 231 12.01 2.40 -7.27
CA HIS A 231 11.42 3.73 -7.52
C HIS A 231 11.90 4.36 -8.83
N ALA A 232 13.16 4.14 -9.20
CA ALA A 232 13.71 4.64 -10.45
C ALA A 232 13.28 3.82 -11.69
N ARG A 233 12.58 2.70 -11.53
CA ARG A 233 12.28 1.75 -12.62
C ARG A 233 11.05 2.13 -13.45
N ALA A 234 9.99 2.59 -12.78
CA ALA A 234 8.64 2.77 -13.32
C ALA A 234 7.85 3.77 -12.44
N PRO A 235 6.69 4.28 -12.88
CA PRO A 235 5.83 5.08 -12.02
C PRO A 235 5.20 4.22 -10.91
N TRP A 236 5.12 4.78 -9.71
CA TRP A 236 4.48 4.17 -8.55
C TRP A 236 3.08 4.74 -8.33
N ILE A 237 2.13 3.84 -8.08
CA ILE A 237 0.76 4.16 -7.66
C ILE A 237 0.63 3.65 -6.23
N VAL A 238 0.64 4.58 -5.27
CA VAL A 238 0.80 4.25 -3.86
C VAL A 238 -0.45 4.61 -3.08
N VAL A 239 -0.82 3.81 -2.10
CA VAL A 239 -1.76 4.19 -1.05
C VAL A 239 -1.15 3.80 0.29
N TRP A 240 -1.56 4.48 1.36
CA TRP A 240 -1.18 4.07 2.70
C TRP A 240 -2.12 3.00 3.22
N ASP A 241 -1.64 2.33 4.26
CA ASP A 241 -2.44 1.59 5.20
C ASP A 241 -2.31 2.22 6.59
N ASP A 242 -2.25 1.45 7.66
CA ASP A 242 -2.22 1.97 9.02
C ASP A 242 -0.83 2.44 9.45
N HIS A 243 0.22 1.68 9.17
CA HIS A 243 1.59 1.93 9.65
C HIS A 243 2.25 3.20 9.09
N GLU A 244 1.66 3.84 8.08
CA GLU A 244 1.97 5.24 7.72
C GLU A 244 1.60 6.26 8.82
N THR A 245 0.81 5.84 9.80
CA THR A 245 0.43 6.58 11.00
C THR A 245 0.62 5.76 12.28
N ALA A 246 -0.15 4.70 12.49
CA ALA A 246 -0.04 3.81 13.63
C ALA A 246 -0.86 2.54 13.38
N ASP A 247 -0.37 1.41 13.88
CA ASP A 247 -0.99 0.09 13.77
C ASP A 247 -2.50 0.11 14.06
N ASN A 248 -3.28 -0.56 13.20
CA ASN A 248 -4.74 -0.66 13.25
C ASN A 248 -5.47 0.69 13.38
N SER A 249 -4.99 1.73 12.69
CA SER A 249 -5.64 3.04 12.70
C SER A 249 -7.08 3.04 12.16
N TRP A 250 -7.89 3.92 12.73
CA TRP A 250 -9.26 4.23 12.33
C TRP A 250 -9.51 5.74 12.52
N ILE A 251 -10.71 6.25 12.21
CA ILE A 251 -10.94 7.72 12.20
C ILE A 251 -10.61 8.42 13.52
N GLY A 252 -10.77 7.72 14.65
CA GLY A 252 -10.67 8.27 15.99
C GLY A 252 -9.46 7.82 16.81
N GLY A 253 -8.65 6.89 16.33
CA GLY A 253 -7.48 6.39 17.06
C GLY A 253 -6.72 5.31 16.28
N ALA A 254 -5.86 4.59 16.99
CA ALA A 254 -5.11 3.43 16.52
C ALA A 254 -4.86 2.51 17.72
N GLU A 255 -4.53 1.24 17.46
CA GLU A 255 -4.13 0.30 18.52
C GLU A 255 -2.82 0.77 19.15
N ASN A 256 -1.82 1.02 18.30
CA ASN A 256 -0.53 1.54 18.70
C ASN A 256 -0.53 3.08 18.81
N HIS A 257 -1.49 3.60 19.58
CA HIS A 257 -1.51 5.00 20.00
C HIS A 257 -2.21 5.20 21.35
N GLN A 258 -1.47 5.53 22.40
CA GLN A 258 -2.03 5.78 23.72
C GLN A 258 -2.04 7.28 24.05
N SER A 259 -3.20 7.93 23.84
CA SER A 259 -3.32 9.38 23.95
C SER A 259 -2.96 9.97 25.32
N ALA A 260 -3.01 9.16 26.39
CA ALA A 260 -2.60 9.57 27.73
C ALA A 260 -1.10 9.90 27.84
N ILE A 261 -0.25 9.26 27.02
CA ILE A 261 1.22 9.38 27.08
C ILE A 261 1.82 9.92 25.77
N GLU A 262 1.17 9.72 24.64
CA GLU A 262 1.65 10.16 23.32
C GLU A 262 0.97 11.43 22.80
N GLY A 263 -0.09 11.88 23.46
CA GLY A 263 -0.84 13.08 23.09
C GLY A 263 -1.99 12.83 22.11
N ASP A 264 -2.32 13.84 21.31
CA ASP A 264 -3.55 13.85 20.50
C ASP A 264 -3.35 13.07 19.17
N TRP A 265 -4.19 12.05 18.96
CA TRP A 265 -4.23 11.25 17.73
C TRP A 265 -4.31 12.10 16.46
N ALA A 266 -5.12 13.17 16.48
CA ALA A 266 -5.28 14.02 15.31
C ALA A 266 -3.96 14.69 14.91
N LYS A 267 -3.07 14.98 15.88
CA LYS A 267 -1.73 15.53 15.59
C LYS A 267 -0.80 14.49 14.99
N ARG A 268 -0.80 13.26 15.52
CA ARG A 268 -0.02 12.13 14.97
C ARG A 268 -0.47 11.79 13.55
N LYS A 269 -1.78 11.67 13.32
CA LYS A 269 -2.39 11.45 12.00
C LYS A 269 -1.95 12.51 10.98
N VAL A 270 -2.07 13.80 11.33
CA VAL A 270 -1.64 14.90 10.44
C VAL A 270 -0.14 14.85 10.17
N ALA A 271 0.69 14.50 11.16
CA ALA A 271 2.13 14.35 10.99
C ALA A 271 2.49 13.24 9.99
N GLY A 272 1.90 12.04 10.15
CA GLY A 272 2.10 10.90 9.25
C GLY A 272 1.65 11.22 7.83
N ILE A 273 0.42 11.70 7.65
CA ILE A 273 -0.13 12.04 6.32
C ILE A 273 0.68 13.14 5.63
N LYS A 274 1.11 14.18 6.37
CA LYS A 274 1.94 15.23 5.80
C LYS A 274 3.31 14.70 5.34
N ALA A 275 3.95 13.86 6.14
CA ALA A 275 5.21 13.23 5.76
C ALA A 275 5.03 12.32 4.53
N TYR A 276 3.94 11.55 4.47
CA TYR A 276 3.61 10.70 3.33
C TYR A 276 3.50 11.51 2.04
N TYR A 277 2.72 12.60 2.04
CA TYR A 277 2.64 13.48 0.87
C TYR A 277 3.99 14.13 0.54
N GLU A 278 4.83 14.48 1.50
CA GLU A 278 6.16 15.02 1.20
C GLU A 278 7.09 13.98 0.57
N TRP A 279 7.04 12.74 1.01
CA TRP A 279 8.04 11.72 0.71
C TRP A 279 7.62 10.69 -0.34
N MET A 280 6.36 10.68 -0.77
CA MET A 280 5.85 9.74 -1.76
C MET A 280 5.59 10.44 -3.11
N PRO A 281 5.73 9.73 -4.26
CA PRO A 281 5.46 10.30 -5.58
C PRO A 281 3.96 10.39 -5.90
N ILE A 282 3.16 10.80 -4.91
CA ILE A 282 1.70 10.98 -4.99
C ILE A 282 1.35 12.44 -5.26
N ARG A 283 0.33 12.69 -6.07
CA ARG A 283 -0.14 14.06 -6.36
C ARG A 283 -0.75 14.69 -5.11
N GLU A 284 -0.51 15.99 -4.91
CA GLU A 284 -1.11 16.73 -3.80
C GLU A 284 -2.65 16.71 -3.89
N PRO A 285 -3.35 16.69 -2.74
CA PRO A 285 -4.81 16.76 -2.73
C PRO A 285 -5.28 18.09 -3.33
N ALA A 286 -6.41 18.05 -4.03
CA ALA A 286 -7.00 19.26 -4.60
C ALA A 286 -7.45 20.23 -3.47
N PRO A 287 -7.38 21.55 -3.67
CA PRO A 287 -7.87 22.52 -2.69
C PRO A 287 -9.32 22.21 -2.27
N GLY A 288 -9.57 22.23 -0.96
CA GLY A 288 -10.90 21.94 -0.39
C GLY A 288 -11.24 20.46 -0.23
N THR A 289 -10.34 19.54 -0.60
CA THR A 289 -10.49 18.10 -0.31
C THR A 289 -9.79 17.72 0.99
N LEU A 290 -10.29 16.67 1.66
CA LEU A 290 -9.59 16.07 2.81
C LEU A 290 -8.32 15.37 2.29
N PRO A 291 -7.12 15.70 2.79
CA PRO A 291 -5.89 15.03 2.37
C PRO A 291 -5.93 13.52 2.56
N GLU A 292 -6.59 13.05 3.63
CA GLU A 292 -6.79 11.64 3.90
C GLU A 292 -7.76 10.95 2.93
N ALA A 293 -8.55 11.66 2.11
CA ALA A 293 -9.50 11.01 1.22
C ALA A 293 -8.84 10.14 0.14
N CYS A 294 -7.66 10.58 -0.37
CA CYS A 294 -6.69 10.05 -1.37
C CYS A 294 -7.06 8.98 -2.43
N TRP A 295 -8.32 8.59 -2.53
CA TRP A 295 -8.97 7.83 -3.58
C TRP A 295 -8.72 8.41 -4.97
N ARG A 296 -8.22 7.56 -5.87
CA ARG A 296 -7.74 7.96 -7.20
C ARG A 296 -8.02 6.88 -8.23
N ARG A 297 -8.20 7.32 -9.47
CA ARG A 297 -8.44 6.45 -10.63
C ARG A 297 -7.30 6.58 -11.64
N PHE A 298 -6.94 5.45 -12.24
CA PHE A 298 -5.95 5.35 -13.31
C PHE A 298 -6.54 4.53 -14.47
N GLN A 299 -6.59 5.11 -15.67
CA GLN A 299 -7.09 4.43 -16.88
C GLN A 299 -5.92 3.91 -17.71
N PHE A 300 -5.81 2.60 -17.86
CA PHE A 300 -4.83 1.96 -18.73
C PHE A 300 -5.48 1.55 -20.05
N GLY A 301 -5.59 2.50 -20.97
CA GLY A 301 -6.23 2.28 -22.27
C GLY A 301 -7.64 1.72 -22.11
N ASP A 302 -7.99 0.72 -22.89
CA ASP A 302 -9.25 -0.04 -22.83
C ASP A 302 -9.15 -1.35 -22.02
N VAL A 303 -7.98 -1.66 -21.43
CA VAL A 303 -7.76 -2.90 -20.69
C VAL A 303 -8.19 -2.79 -19.23
N ALA A 304 -7.79 -1.73 -18.52
CA ALA A 304 -8.05 -1.66 -17.09
C ALA A 304 -8.36 -0.24 -16.59
N THR A 305 -9.33 -0.15 -15.68
CA THR A 305 -9.49 1.00 -14.80
C THR A 305 -9.07 0.57 -13.40
N LEU A 306 -7.96 1.11 -12.90
CA LEU A 306 -7.50 0.91 -11.53
C LEU A 306 -8.13 1.98 -10.61
N LEU A 307 -8.73 1.52 -9.53
CA LEU A 307 -9.45 2.32 -8.52
C LEU A 307 -8.74 2.08 -7.18
N MET A 308 -7.98 3.07 -6.72
CA MET A 308 -7.28 3.00 -5.43
C MET A 308 -8.19 3.57 -4.34
N THR A 309 -8.52 2.79 -3.32
CA THR A 309 -9.36 3.16 -2.18
C THR A 309 -8.56 3.44 -0.91
N GLU A 310 -9.18 4.10 0.06
CA GLU A 310 -8.59 4.41 1.36
C GLU A 310 -9.53 3.87 2.46
N THR A 311 -9.03 2.94 3.27
CA THR A 311 -9.85 2.16 4.22
C THR A 311 -9.48 2.37 5.69
N ARG A 312 -8.68 3.40 6.03
CA ARG A 312 -8.21 3.63 7.41
C ARG A 312 -8.74 4.93 8.01
N LEU A 313 -8.36 6.07 7.45
CA LEU A 313 -8.36 7.35 8.16
C LEU A 313 -9.58 8.24 7.87
N THR A 314 -10.35 7.92 6.84
CA THR A 314 -11.46 8.77 6.38
C THR A 314 -12.81 8.42 6.98
N ALA A 315 -13.11 7.14 7.10
CA ALA A 315 -14.45 6.68 7.49
C ALA A 315 -14.46 5.46 8.40
N ARG A 316 -13.34 4.72 8.48
CA ARG A 316 -13.28 3.47 9.20
C ARG A 316 -13.72 3.60 10.66
N THR A 317 -14.75 2.86 11.05
CA THR A 317 -15.19 2.77 12.46
C THR A 317 -14.25 1.86 13.23
N HIS A 318 -14.09 2.08 14.54
CA HIS A 318 -13.24 1.26 15.41
C HIS A 318 -13.56 -0.24 15.27
N GLN A 319 -12.54 -1.03 15.02
CA GLN A 319 -12.53 -2.48 14.86
C GLN A 319 -13.16 -3.15 16.09
N LEU A 320 -13.90 -4.23 15.86
CA LEU A 320 -14.34 -5.07 16.98
C LEU A 320 -13.14 -5.85 17.52
N ASP A 321 -13.19 -6.17 18.81
CA ASP A 321 -12.18 -7.00 19.47
C ASP A 321 -12.88 -8.19 20.14
N TYR A 322 -12.34 -9.40 20.01
CA TYR A 322 -12.98 -10.57 20.61
C TYR A 322 -12.98 -10.51 22.14
N GLY A 323 -11.92 -10.02 22.78
CA GLY A 323 -11.88 -9.91 24.23
C GLY A 323 -12.94 -8.95 24.78
N ARG A 324 -13.11 -7.80 24.12
CA ARG A 324 -14.03 -6.73 24.52
C ARG A 324 -15.47 -6.96 24.05
N ASP A 325 -15.66 -7.35 22.80
CA ASP A 325 -16.96 -7.30 22.15
C ASP A 325 -17.73 -8.60 22.15
N LEU A 326 -17.03 -9.74 22.30
CA LEU A 326 -17.67 -11.05 22.47
C LEU A 326 -18.01 -11.34 23.93
N ALA A 327 -17.40 -10.65 24.90
CA ALA A 327 -17.73 -10.83 26.31
C ALA A 327 -19.16 -10.36 26.62
N GLY A 328 -19.99 -11.27 27.13
CA GLY A 328 -21.31 -11.02 27.67
C GLY A 328 -21.28 -10.45 29.09
N ALA A 329 -22.43 -10.01 29.59
CA ALA A 329 -22.55 -9.35 30.89
C ALA A 329 -22.15 -10.24 32.09
N ASP A 330 -22.21 -11.57 31.94
CA ASP A 330 -21.78 -12.55 32.93
C ASP A 330 -20.33 -13.04 32.72
N GLY A 331 -19.60 -12.42 31.79
CA GLY A 331 -18.23 -12.80 31.41
C GLY A 331 -18.14 -13.98 30.44
N LYS A 332 -19.26 -14.58 30.01
CA LYS A 332 -19.28 -15.63 28.99
C LYS A 332 -19.46 -15.05 27.58
N PRO A 333 -19.03 -15.75 26.52
CA PRO A 333 -19.25 -15.31 25.15
C PRO A 333 -20.75 -15.08 24.82
N ASP A 334 -21.11 -13.88 24.36
CA ASP A 334 -22.43 -13.55 23.79
C ASP A 334 -22.34 -13.46 22.27
N MET A 335 -22.52 -14.62 21.63
CA MET A 335 -22.45 -14.77 20.17
C MET A 335 -23.51 -13.94 19.44
N ALA A 336 -24.70 -13.79 20.03
CA ALA A 336 -25.80 -13.08 19.38
C ALA A 336 -25.55 -11.57 19.39
N ALA A 337 -25.12 -11.02 20.54
CA ALA A 337 -24.74 -9.61 20.62
C ALA A 337 -23.53 -9.30 19.75
N PHE A 338 -22.52 -10.18 19.72
CA PHE A 338 -21.37 -10.01 18.83
C PHE A 338 -21.78 -10.02 17.36
N ALA A 339 -22.60 -10.98 16.92
CA ALA A 339 -23.08 -11.04 15.55
C ALA A 339 -23.90 -9.80 15.16
N ALA A 340 -24.70 -9.25 16.09
CA ALA A 340 -25.43 -8.01 15.86
C ALA A 340 -24.48 -6.81 15.66
N LYS A 341 -23.43 -6.68 16.50
CA LYS A 341 -22.40 -5.66 16.32
C LYS A 341 -21.65 -5.83 15.00
N LEU A 342 -21.24 -7.05 14.67
CA LEU A 342 -20.47 -7.34 13.47
C LEU A 342 -21.24 -6.98 12.19
N ASN A 343 -22.55 -7.28 12.16
CA ASN A 343 -23.42 -7.04 11.00
C ASN A 343 -24.11 -5.67 11.03
N ASP A 344 -23.74 -4.79 11.96
CA ASP A 344 -24.31 -3.44 12.04
C ASP A 344 -24.01 -2.66 10.74
N PRO A 345 -25.03 -2.21 9.99
CA PRO A 345 -24.84 -1.50 8.73
C PRO A 345 -24.15 -0.14 8.88
N ASP A 346 -24.12 0.42 10.10
CA ASP A 346 -23.44 1.68 10.42
C ASP A 346 -21.94 1.51 10.67
N ARG A 347 -21.45 0.27 10.77
CA ARG A 347 -20.00 0.00 10.70
C ARG A 347 -19.51 0.23 9.27
N ARG A 348 -18.42 0.99 9.16
CA ARG A 348 -17.87 1.46 7.89
C ARG A 348 -16.40 1.13 7.80
N MET A 349 -15.98 0.58 6.66
CA MET A 349 -14.60 0.56 6.19
C MET A 349 -14.35 1.79 5.32
N MET A 350 -15.29 2.06 4.42
CA MET A 350 -15.33 3.21 3.52
C MET A 350 -16.50 4.13 3.87
N GLY A 351 -16.34 5.42 3.55
CA GLY A 351 -17.40 6.41 3.74
C GLY A 351 -18.35 6.45 2.56
N GLN A 352 -19.56 6.94 2.77
CA GLN A 352 -20.56 7.10 1.70
C GLN A 352 -20.02 7.89 0.50
N GLY A 353 -19.18 8.91 0.74
CA GLY A 353 -18.50 9.62 -0.34
C GLY A 353 -17.66 8.67 -1.20
N GLN A 354 -16.84 7.83 -0.55
CA GLN A 354 -15.98 6.83 -1.18
C GLN A 354 -16.77 5.82 -2.01
N GLU A 355 -17.84 5.26 -1.43
CA GLU A 355 -18.78 4.36 -2.10
C GLU A 355 -19.39 5.00 -3.37
N GLN A 356 -19.82 6.26 -3.26
CA GLN A 356 -20.46 6.96 -4.38
C GLN A 356 -19.49 7.22 -5.53
N TRP A 357 -18.22 7.56 -5.29
CA TRP A 357 -17.28 7.65 -6.41
C TRP A 357 -16.85 6.30 -6.94
N LEU A 358 -16.77 5.27 -6.10
CA LEU A 358 -16.47 3.92 -6.59
C LEU A 358 -17.54 3.48 -7.59
N ALA A 359 -18.82 3.69 -7.24
CA ALA A 359 -19.94 3.44 -8.14
C ALA A 359 -19.86 4.25 -9.45
N ARG A 360 -19.58 5.56 -9.37
CA ARG A 360 -19.46 6.42 -10.55
C ARG A 360 -18.31 6.02 -11.48
N GLU A 361 -17.14 5.70 -10.92
CA GLU A 361 -15.97 5.34 -11.72
C GLU A 361 -16.10 3.95 -12.34
N ILE A 362 -16.76 3.00 -11.66
CA ILE A 362 -17.08 1.69 -12.23
C ILE A 362 -18.09 1.83 -13.37
N ASP A 363 -19.16 2.60 -13.18
CA ASP A 363 -20.13 2.89 -14.23
C ASP A 363 -19.46 3.51 -15.47
N ALA A 364 -18.60 4.52 -15.26
CA ALA A 364 -17.83 5.16 -16.32
C ALA A 364 -16.88 4.18 -17.04
N SER A 365 -16.20 3.30 -16.28
CA SER A 365 -15.30 2.28 -16.81
C SER A 365 -16.03 1.29 -17.71
N MET A 366 -17.20 0.81 -17.26
CA MET A 366 -18.03 -0.14 -17.98
C MET A 366 -18.66 0.49 -19.24
N LYS A 367 -19.15 1.73 -19.15
CA LYS A 367 -19.64 2.49 -20.32
C LYS A 367 -18.56 2.74 -21.37
N ALA A 368 -17.31 2.88 -20.95
CA ALA A 368 -16.16 3.01 -21.84
C ALA A 368 -15.73 1.67 -22.48
N GLY A 369 -16.33 0.54 -22.10
CA GLY A 369 -15.97 -0.78 -22.60
C GLY A 369 -14.64 -1.32 -22.05
N THR A 370 -14.19 -0.82 -20.90
CA THR A 370 -12.93 -1.25 -20.28
C THR A 370 -13.03 -2.70 -19.82
N ALA A 371 -12.04 -3.52 -20.13
CA ALA A 371 -12.11 -4.96 -19.87
C ALA A 371 -12.15 -5.32 -18.37
N TRP A 372 -11.38 -4.60 -17.53
CA TRP A 372 -11.25 -4.87 -16.10
C TRP A 372 -11.46 -3.64 -15.23
N GLN A 373 -12.11 -3.82 -14.08
CA GLN A 373 -12.18 -2.85 -13.00
C GLN A 373 -11.33 -3.37 -11.84
N VAL A 374 -10.13 -2.82 -11.66
CA VAL A 374 -9.19 -3.29 -10.65
C VAL A 374 -9.35 -2.43 -9.39
N LEU A 375 -9.65 -3.05 -8.26
CA LEU A 375 -9.74 -2.38 -6.96
C LEU A 375 -8.43 -2.60 -6.21
N GLY A 376 -7.66 -1.54 -6.00
CA GLY A 376 -6.50 -1.56 -5.10
C GLY A 376 -6.91 -1.10 -3.71
N ASN A 377 -6.76 -1.97 -2.71
CA ASN A 377 -7.08 -1.69 -1.32
C ASN A 377 -6.06 -2.34 -0.38
N GLN A 378 -6.20 -2.04 0.91
CA GLN A 378 -5.21 -2.33 1.95
C GLN A 378 -5.31 -3.77 2.45
N VAL A 379 -6.53 -4.25 2.73
CA VAL A 379 -6.77 -5.47 3.53
C VAL A 379 -7.51 -6.55 2.75
N VAL A 380 -7.35 -7.82 3.14
CA VAL A 380 -8.01 -8.96 2.51
C VAL A 380 -9.54 -8.83 2.59
N MET A 381 -10.22 -9.00 1.46
CA MET A 381 -11.66 -8.88 1.28
C MET A 381 -12.40 -10.20 1.47
N ALA A 382 -11.76 -11.32 1.13
CA ALA A 382 -12.33 -12.65 1.31
C ALA A 382 -12.76 -12.93 2.75
N ARG A 383 -13.76 -13.81 2.88
CA ARG A 383 -14.17 -14.36 4.17
C ARG A 383 -13.18 -15.43 4.61
N VAL A 384 -12.48 -15.17 5.72
CA VAL A 384 -11.41 -16.02 6.25
C VAL A 384 -11.65 -16.34 7.72
N VAL A 385 -12.11 -17.57 7.95
CA VAL A 385 -12.15 -18.22 9.26
C VAL A 385 -10.81 -18.91 9.50
N PRO A 386 -10.18 -18.74 10.68
CA PRO A 386 -8.93 -19.42 10.97
C PRO A 386 -9.14 -20.94 11.05
N PRO A 387 -8.14 -21.76 10.71
CA PRO A 387 -8.25 -23.21 10.79
C PRO A 387 -8.23 -23.71 12.24
N ASP A 388 -8.89 -24.83 12.53
CA ASP A 388 -8.63 -25.58 13.76
C ASP A 388 -7.36 -26.44 13.54
N LEU A 389 -6.23 -25.91 14.00
CA LEU A 389 -4.94 -26.58 13.84
C LEU A 389 -4.85 -27.89 14.63
N LYS A 390 -5.58 -28.02 15.75
CA LYS A 390 -5.65 -29.30 16.47
C LYS A 390 -6.36 -30.35 15.63
N ALA A 391 -7.45 -29.99 14.96
CA ALA A 391 -8.15 -30.89 14.05
C ALA A 391 -7.29 -31.25 12.82
N THR A 392 -6.45 -30.33 12.35
CA THR A 392 -5.59 -30.53 11.18
C THR A 392 -4.37 -31.41 11.48
N MET A 393 -3.70 -31.18 12.61
CA MET A 393 -2.42 -31.82 12.94
C MET A 393 -2.56 -33.04 13.87
N GLY A 394 -3.70 -33.17 14.54
CA GLY A 394 -3.90 -34.14 15.62
C GLY A 394 -3.39 -33.63 16.97
N GLU A 395 -3.93 -34.22 18.04
CA GLU A 395 -3.74 -33.75 19.42
C GLU A 395 -2.29 -33.73 19.88
N ALA A 396 -1.53 -34.79 19.60
CA ALA A 396 -0.14 -34.89 20.03
C ALA A 396 0.75 -33.84 19.36
N ALA A 397 0.61 -33.64 18.05
CA ALA A 397 1.39 -32.65 17.30
C ALA A 397 1.03 -31.22 17.69
N TYR A 398 -0.26 -30.95 17.93
CA TYR A 398 -0.74 -29.66 18.40
C TYR A 398 -0.23 -29.30 19.80
N ALA A 399 -0.28 -30.25 20.75
CA ALA A 399 0.28 -30.05 22.08
C ALA A 399 1.80 -29.79 22.05
N ALA A 400 2.52 -30.52 21.20
CA ALA A 400 3.96 -30.32 21.01
C ALA A 400 4.32 -29.00 20.31
N LEU A 401 3.41 -28.46 19.49
CA LEU A 401 3.54 -27.12 18.91
C LEU A 401 3.41 -26.07 20.02
N LEU A 402 2.30 -26.09 20.76
CA LEU A 402 2.03 -25.10 21.81
C LEU A 402 3.13 -25.04 22.87
N SER A 403 3.69 -26.19 23.28
CA SER A 403 4.74 -26.22 24.30
C SER A 403 6.06 -25.54 23.88
N LYS A 404 6.23 -25.21 22.60
CA LYS A 404 7.43 -24.55 22.05
C LYS A 404 7.20 -23.10 21.69
N LEU A 405 5.95 -22.67 21.60
CA LEU A 405 5.61 -21.31 21.22
C LEU A 405 5.71 -20.40 22.44
N PRO A 406 6.19 -19.17 22.27
CA PRO A 406 6.06 -18.16 23.33
C PRO A 406 4.58 -17.83 23.55
N ASP A 407 4.21 -17.42 24.76
CA ASP A 407 2.82 -17.20 25.17
C ASP A 407 2.05 -16.26 24.23
N TYR A 408 2.72 -15.22 23.73
CA TYR A 408 2.12 -14.24 22.82
C TYR A 408 1.75 -14.83 21.44
N VAL A 409 2.30 -16.00 21.06
CA VAL A 409 1.90 -16.76 19.87
C VAL A 409 0.99 -17.92 20.23
N ALA A 410 1.28 -18.62 21.34
CA ALA A 410 0.51 -19.79 21.78
C ALA A 410 -0.96 -19.43 22.05
N LYS A 411 -1.23 -18.32 22.73
CA LYS A 411 -2.59 -17.91 23.09
C LYS A 411 -3.47 -17.61 21.86
N PRO A 412 -3.04 -16.78 20.88
CA PRO A 412 -3.79 -16.62 19.63
C PRO A 412 -4.03 -17.94 18.88
N VAL A 413 -3.06 -18.87 18.88
CA VAL A 413 -3.23 -20.20 18.26
C VAL A 413 -4.33 -21.00 18.97
N GLU A 414 -4.39 -20.96 20.31
CA GLU A 414 -5.45 -21.60 21.07
C GLU A 414 -6.82 -20.96 20.81
N GLU A 415 -6.89 -19.64 20.81
CA GLU A 415 -8.12 -18.87 20.57
C GLU A 415 -8.68 -19.13 19.15
N SER A 416 -7.80 -19.32 18.16
CA SER A 416 -8.17 -19.62 16.77
C SER A 416 -9.08 -20.85 16.65
N ARG A 417 -8.96 -21.82 17.56
CA ARG A 417 -9.82 -23.01 17.59
C ARG A 417 -11.27 -22.66 17.93
N GLY A 418 -11.46 -21.80 18.94
CA GLY A 418 -12.79 -21.33 19.33
C GLY A 418 -13.45 -20.55 18.19
N LEU A 419 -12.70 -19.65 17.56
CA LEU A 419 -13.17 -18.89 16.39
C LEU A 419 -13.52 -19.82 15.22
N SER A 420 -12.66 -20.80 14.93
CA SER A 420 -12.90 -21.78 13.88
C SER A 420 -14.19 -22.56 14.10
N GLN A 421 -14.42 -23.07 15.32
CA GLN A 421 -15.62 -23.83 15.67
C GLN A 421 -16.90 -22.97 15.63
N ALA A 422 -16.79 -21.70 16.00
CA ALA A 422 -17.88 -20.74 15.94
C ALA A 422 -18.13 -20.16 14.53
N GLY A 423 -17.24 -20.44 13.56
CA GLY A 423 -17.33 -19.86 12.21
C GLY A 423 -17.08 -18.35 12.19
N LEU A 424 -16.34 -17.84 13.15
CA LEU A 424 -16.01 -16.42 13.28
C LEU A 424 -14.71 -16.09 12.51
N PRO A 425 -14.60 -14.87 11.94
CA PRO A 425 -13.44 -14.49 11.16
C PRO A 425 -12.17 -14.34 11.99
N GLY A 426 -11.00 -14.54 11.38
CA GLY A 426 -9.71 -14.45 12.09
C GLY A 426 -9.23 -13.01 12.25
N ASN A 427 -9.58 -12.13 11.32
CA ASN A 427 -9.11 -10.76 11.26
C ASN A 427 -10.29 -9.78 11.23
N LEU A 428 -10.57 -9.14 12.37
CA LEU A 428 -11.61 -8.11 12.51
C LEU A 428 -11.13 -6.71 12.06
N ASP A 429 -9.84 -6.57 11.78
CA ASP A 429 -9.27 -5.42 11.09
C ASP A 429 -9.56 -5.52 9.58
N ALA A 430 -9.52 -6.70 8.97
CA ALA A 430 -9.88 -6.86 7.56
C ALA A 430 -11.38 -6.62 7.25
N TRP A 431 -11.79 -6.77 5.98
CA TRP A 431 -13.19 -6.63 5.54
C TRP A 431 -14.16 -7.58 6.26
N ASP A 432 -13.65 -8.64 6.87
CA ASP A 432 -14.42 -9.54 7.73
C ASP A 432 -14.98 -8.89 8.99
N GLY A 433 -14.35 -7.82 9.50
CA GLY A 433 -14.89 -6.98 10.57
C GLY A 433 -16.00 -6.01 10.13
N TYR A 434 -16.27 -5.95 8.82
CA TYR A 434 -17.15 -4.97 8.17
C TYR A 434 -18.02 -5.60 7.06
N PRO A 435 -18.73 -6.71 7.33
CA PRO A 435 -19.46 -7.48 6.31
C PRO A 435 -20.51 -6.65 5.57
N ALA A 436 -21.23 -5.75 6.25
CA ALA A 436 -22.21 -4.88 5.63
C ALA A 436 -21.58 -3.91 4.61
N ASP A 437 -20.34 -3.48 4.83
CA ASP A 437 -19.63 -2.60 3.92
C ASP A 437 -19.03 -3.34 2.73
N ARG A 438 -18.51 -4.55 2.97
CA ARG A 438 -18.13 -5.49 1.89
C ARG A 438 -19.31 -5.76 0.97
N ALA A 439 -20.49 -6.00 1.53
CA ALA A 439 -21.72 -6.22 0.76
C ALA A 439 -22.03 -5.04 -0.18
N ARG A 440 -21.89 -3.80 0.31
CA ARG A 440 -22.08 -2.59 -0.52
C ARG A 440 -21.11 -2.53 -1.70
N VAL A 441 -19.84 -2.91 -1.52
CA VAL A 441 -18.87 -3.00 -2.62
C VAL A 441 -19.28 -4.06 -3.63
N HIS A 442 -19.65 -5.26 -3.16
CA HIS A 442 -20.14 -6.34 -4.01
C HIS A 442 -21.40 -5.92 -4.79
N ASP A 443 -22.31 -5.17 -4.17
CA ASP A 443 -23.52 -4.65 -4.81
C ASP A 443 -23.20 -3.62 -5.88
N ILE A 444 -22.21 -2.75 -5.68
CA ILE A 444 -21.71 -1.84 -6.72
C ILE A 444 -21.18 -2.64 -7.91
N PHE A 445 -20.35 -3.68 -7.68
CA PHE A 445 -19.84 -4.51 -8.77
C PHE A 445 -20.97 -5.17 -9.57
N LYS A 446 -21.96 -5.76 -8.89
CA LYS A 446 -23.11 -6.41 -9.53
C LYS A 446 -23.98 -5.41 -10.28
N ALA A 447 -24.29 -4.26 -9.69
CA ALA A 447 -25.16 -3.24 -10.28
C ALA A 447 -24.68 -2.78 -11.66
N TYR A 448 -23.36 -2.66 -11.84
CA TYR A 448 -22.75 -2.24 -13.10
C TYR A 448 -22.19 -3.40 -13.94
N LYS A 449 -22.42 -4.65 -13.52
CA LYS A 449 -21.88 -5.86 -14.17
C LYS A 449 -20.36 -5.78 -14.39
N ALA A 450 -19.66 -5.18 -13.42
CA ALA A 450 -18.22 -5.02 -13.44
C ALA A 450 -17.51 -6.38 -13.53
N ARG A 451 -16.23 -6.38 -13.90
CA ARG A 451 -15.36 -7.56 -13.95
C ARG A 451 -14.19 -7.32 -13.01
N PRO A 452 -14.37 -7.52 -11.69
CA PRO A 452 -13.45 -6.99 -10.72
C PRO A 452 -12.27 -7.92 -10.45
N ILE A 453 -11.09 -7.32 -10.37
CA ILE A 453 -9.91 -7.90 -9.71
C ILE A 453 -9.64 -7.07 -8.46
N VAL A 454 -9.65 -7.70 -7.29
CA VAL A 454 -9.34 -7.06 -6.01
C VAL A 454 -7.87 -7.33 -5.67
N LEU A 455 -7.14 -6.30 -5.29
CA LEU A 455 -5.75 -6.38 -4.83
C LEU A 455 -5.68 -5.91 -3.38
N SER A 456 -5.05 -6.70 -2.53
CA SER A 456 -4.95 -6.47 -1.08
C SER A 456 -3.53 -6.73 -0.56
N GLY A 457 -3.15 -6.10 0.55
CA GLY A 457 -1.89 -6.26 1.28
C GLY A 457 -2.12 -6.71 2.74
N ASP A 458 -1.52 -6.00 3.70
CA ASP A 458 -1.68 -6.10 5.17
C ASP A 458 -1.29 -7.45 5.80
N SER A 459 -1.91 -8.54 5.35
CA SER A 459 -1.85 -9.88 5.97
C SER A 459 -0.49 -10.60 5.97
N HIS A 460 0.54 -10.02 5.33
CA HIS A 460 1.89 -10.58 5.17
C HIS A 460 1.94 -12.01 4.57
N ALA A 461 0.93 -12.37 3.80
CA ALA A 461 0.81 -13.67 3.14
C ALA A 461 0.26 -13.51 1.73
N PHE A 462 0.59 -14.46 0.87
CA PHE A 462 -0.06 -14.54 -0.43
C PHE A 462 -1.47 -15.12 -0.27
N TRP A 463 -2.45 -14.55 -0.96
CA TRP A 463 -3.82 -15.06 -1.03
C TRP A 463 -4.33 -15.02 -2.47
N VAL A 464 -5.06 -16.07 -2.85
CA VAL A 464 -5.79 -16.11 -4.12
C VAL A 464 -7.19 -16.61 -3.83
N ASN A 465 -8.16 -15.71 -3.93
CA ASN A 465 -9.53 -15.95 -3.47
C ASN A 465 -10.57 -15.74 -4.58
N GLU A 466 -11.64 -16.53 -4.51
CA GLU A 466 -12.87 -16.27 -5.26
C GLU A 466 -13.87 -15.60 -4.31
N LEU A 467 -14.21 -14.33 -4.56
CA LEU A 467 -15.14 -13.59 -3.73
C LEU A 467 -16.58 -13.91 -4.15
N TRP A 468 -17.42 -14.30 -3.20
CA TRP A 468 -18.84 -14.59 -3.42
C TRP A 468 -19.71 -13.52 -2.79
N ASP A 469 -20.87 -13.27 -3.40
CA ASP A 469 -21.93 -12.50 -2.75
C ASP A 469 -22.40 -13.17 -1.45
N ASP A 470 -23.10 -12.42 -0.59
CA ASP A 470 -23.53 -12.94 0.73
C ASP A 470 -24.45 -14.15 0.63
N ALA A 471 -25.22 -14.27 -0.47
CA ALA A 471 -26.04 -15.43 -0.76
C ALA A 471 -25.23 -16.66 -1.21
N GLY A 472 -23.94 -16.49 -1.52
CA GLY A 472 -23.06 -17.54 -2.04
C GLY A 472 -23.46 -18.03 -3.45
N ALA A 473 -24.28 -17.26 -4.16
CA ALA A 473 -24.92 -17.62 -5.43
C ALA A 473 -24.08 -17.19 -6.64
N ALA A 474 -23.33 -16.09 -6.52
CA ALA A 474 -22.53 -15.55 -7.62
C ALA A 474 -21.11 -15.19 -7.16
N ARG A 475 -20.13 -15.48 -8.03
CA ARG A 475 -18.76 -14.95 -7.88
C ARG A 475 -18.74 -13.51 -8.36
N VAL A 476 -18.42 -12.61 -7.45
CA VAL A 476 -18.42 -11.16 -7.70
C VAL A 476 -17.05 -10.68 -8.18
N ALA A 477 -15.95 -11.29 -7.73
CA ALA A 477 -14.59 -10.89 -8.08
C ALA A 477 -13.58 -12.02 -7.86
N ALA A 478 -12.38 -11.86 -8.42
CA ALA A 478 -11.20 -12.58 -7.97
C ALA A 478 -10.32 -11.64 -7.15
N GLU A 479 -9.71 -12.14 -6.08
CA GLU A 479 -8.80 -11.39 -5.24
C GLU A 479 -7.39 -11.98 -5.29
N PHE A 480 -6.40 -11.11 -5.38
CA PHE A 480 -5.00 -11.41 -5.14
C PHE A 480 -4.51 -10.59 -3.93
N GLY A 481 -4.38 -11.26 -2.79
CA GLY A 481 -3.65 -10.71 -1.64
C GLY A 481 -2.15 -10.90 -1.85
N VAL A 482 -1.39 -9.82 -1.84
CA VAL A 482 0.07 -9.88 -1.95
C VAL A 482 0.70 -10.06 -0.58
N THR A 483 1.74 -10.89 -0.52
CA THR A 483 2.58 -11.00 0.67
C THR A 483 3.36 -9.71 0.95
N SER A 484 4.09 -9.70 2.07
CA SER A 484 4.97 -8.62 2.44
C SER A 484 6.30 -8.61 1.66
N VAL A 485 6.87 -7.41 1.52
CA VAL A 485 8.26 -7.25 1.07
C VAL A 485 9.21 -7.83 2.11
N THR A 486 8.98 -7.53 3.39
CA THR A 486 9.81 -8.05 4.50
C THR A 486 9.05 -8.34 5.79
N SER A 487 7.87 -7.76 6.03
CA SER A 487 7.17 -7.88 7.32
C SER A 487 6.79 -9.32 7.69
N PRO A 488 6.92 -9.75 8.96
CA PRO A 488 6.69 -11.14 9.36
C PRO A 488 5.19 -11.50 9.37
N GLY A 489 4.84 -12.65 8.80
CA GLY A 489 3.48 -13.21 8.78
C GLY A 489 3.35 -14.48 9.63
N TYR A 490 2.17 -15.09 9.65
CA TYR A 490 1.91 -16.28 10.48
C TYR A 490 2.87 -17.44 10.21
N GLY A 491 3.30 -17.65 8.97
CA GLY A 491 4.25 -18.71 8.62
C GLY A 491 5.64 -18.50 9.21
N ASP A 492 6.03 -17.26 9.53
CA ASP A 492 7.30 -16.97 10.22
C ASP A 492 7.21 -17.33 11.71
N TYR A 493 6.04 -17.13 12.34
CA TYR A 493 5.79 -17.48 13.74
C TYR A 493 5.48 -18.96 13.96
N LEU A 494 4.97 -19.65 12.93
CA LEU A 494 4.53 -21.05 12.99
C LEU A 494 5.25 -21.91 11.93
N PRO A 495 6.59 -21.97 11.96
CA PRO A 495 7.34 -22.69 10.94
C PRO A 495 7.00 -24.19 10.95
N GLY A 496 6.69 -24.73 9.77
CA GLY A 496 6.35 -26.14 9.57
C GLY A 496 4.91 -26.52 9.96
N VAL A 497 4.10 -25.58 10.44
CA VAL A 497 2.66 -25.80 10.64
C VAL A 497 1.97 -25.78 9.27
N PRO A 498 1.03 -26.72 8.98
CA PRO A 498 0.37 -26.83 7.67
C PRO A 498 -0.72 -25.78 7.46
N LEU A 499 -0.42 -24.50 7.72
CA LEU A 499 -1.36 -23.38 7.66
C LEU A 499 -2.03 -23.29 6.29
N ASP A 500 -1.25 -23.35 5.21
CA ASP A 500 -1.75 -23.15 3.85
C ASP A 500 -2.87 -24.13 3.49
N THR A 501 -2.61 -25.43 3.70
CA THR A 501 -3.60 -26.49 3.46
C THR A 501 -4.80 -26.38 4.40
N ALA A 502 -4.58 -25.94 5.63
CA ALA A 502 -5.64 -25.81 6.62
C ALA A 502 -6.60 -24.65 6.28
N TYR A 503 -6.06 -23.50 5.84
CA TYR A 503 -6.85 -22.36 5.39
C TYR A 503 -7.68 -22.69 4.14
N VAL A 504 -7.06 -23.33 3.15
CA VAL A 504 -7.76 -23.76 1.91
C VAL A 504 -8.86 -24.78 2.23
N ALA A 505 -8.61 -25.73 3.14
CA ALA A 505 -9.63 -26.70 3.54
C ALA A 505 -10.79 -26.06 4.32
N ARG A 506 -10.49 -25.04 5.14
CA ARG A 506 -11.49 -24.39 6.01
C ARG A 506 -12.41 -23.42 5.26
N ASN A 507 -11.89 -22.73 4.24
CA ASN A 507 -12.53 -21.56 3.66
C ASN A 507 -12.92 -21.75 2.19
N LYS A 508 -14.22 -21.58 1.88
CA LYS A 508 -14.74 -21.70 0.51
C LYS A 508 -14.06 -20.73 -0.47
N GLU A 509 -13.79 -19.50 -0.03
CA GLU A 509 -13.26 -18.44 -0.90
C GLU A 509 -11.76 -18.61 -1.16
N VAL A 510 -11.01 -19.19 -0.24
CA VAL A 510 -9.55 -19.32 -0.31
C VAL A 510 -9.18 -20.49 -1.23
N LYS A 511 -8.58 -20.19 -2.39
CA LYS A 511 -8.14 -21.21 -3.36
C LYS A 511 -6.67 -21.54 -3.25
N PHE A 512 -5.89 -20.58 -2.78
CA PHE A 512 -4.48 -20.74 -2.47
C PHE A 512 -4.04 -19.69 -1.47
N THR A 513 -3.10 -20.08 -0.61
CA THR A 513 -2.35 -19.16 0.20
C THR A 513 -0.94 -19.70 0.41
N ASP A 514 0.01 -18.80 0.66
CA ASP A 514 1.34 -19.12 1.17
C ASP A 514 1.61 -18.14 2.32
N GLN A 515 1.59 -18.67 3.55
CA GLN A 515 1.68 -17.88 4.78
C GLN A 515 3.11 -17.48 5.16
N ALA A 516 4.13 -17.94 4.43
CA ALA A 516 5.53 -17.78 4.80
C ALA A 516 6.33 -16.95 3.77
N ALA A 517 6.09 -17.17 2.48
CA ALA A 517 6.89 -16.57 1.42
C ALA A 517 6.83 -15.03 1.43
N LYS A 518 7.95 -14.41 1.07
CA LYS A 518 8.10 -12.95 0.89
C LYS A 518 8.31 -12.64 -0.59
N GLY A 519 7.86 -11.48 -1.06
CA GLY A 519 7.92 -11.18 -2.49
C GLY A 519 6.92 -10.15 -2.98
N PHE A 520 6.37 -10.40 -4.16
CA PHE A 520 5.43 -9.49 -4.84
C PHE A 520 4.51 -10.27 -5.80
N LEU A 521 3.43 -9.63 -6.24
CA LEU A 521 2.56 -10.14 -7.29
C LEU A 521 2.93 -9.46 -8.62
N LEU A 522 3.15 -10.25 -9.68
CA LEU A 522 3.21 -9.74 -11.05
C LEU A 522 1.87 -10.01 -11.72
N LEU A 523 1.11 -8.95 -11.97
CA LEU A 523 -0.22 -9.01 -12.57
C LEU A 523 -0.16 -8.54 -14.03
N THR A 524 -0.51 -9.43 -14.95
CA THR A 524 -0.68 -9.09 -16.37
C THR A 524 -2.17 -9.10 -16.73
N LEU A 525 -2.69 -7.97 -17.21
CA LEU A 525 -4.07 -7.79 -17.62
C LEU A 525 -4.15 -7.70 -19.15
N GLU A 526 -5.02 -8.50 -19.75
CA GLU A 526 -5.36 -8.52 -21.18
C GLU A 526 -6.89 -8.49 -21.31
N HIS A 527 -7.47 -8.12 -22.45
CA HIS A 527 -8.94 -7.99 -22.57
C HIS A 527 -9.73 -9.24 -22.16
N GLY A 528 -9.20 -10.44 -22.45
CA GLY A 528 -9.88 -11.71 -22.20
C GLY A 528 -9.42 -12.45 -20.94
N LYS A 529 -8.32 -12.04 -20.31
CA LYS A 529 -7.77 -12.73 -19.13
C LYS A 529 -6.88 -11.82 -18.28
N ALA A 530 -6.82 -12.11 -17.00
CA ALA A 530 -5.83 -11.58 -16.06
C ALA A 530 -4.98 -12.74 -15.55
N THR A 531 -3.65 -12.56 -15.50
CA THR A 531 -2.71 -13.56 -14.99
C THR A 531 -1.98 -12.99 -13.80
N GLY A 532 -2.15 -13.61 -12.63
CA GLY A 532 -1.40 -13.28 -11.41
C GLY A 532 -0.30 -14.30 -11.17
N GLU A 533 0.95 -13.84 -11.14
CA GLU A 533 2.13 -14.64 -10.79
C GLU A 533 2.64 -14.24 -9.41
N LEU A 534 2.68 -15.20 -8.49
CA LEU A 534 3.10 -14.99 -7.12
C LEU A 534 4.61 -15.20 -7.04
N VAL A 535 5.37 -14.11 -7.08
CA VAL A 535 6.83 -14.15 -7.18
C VAL A 535 7.43 -14.08 -5.77
N ALA A 536 8.12 -15.13 -5.36
CA ALA A 536 8.82 -15.18 -4.09
C ALA A 536 10.32 -14.91 -4.24
N VAL A 537 10.91 -14.29 -3.23
CA VAL A 537 12.36 -14.26 -3.02
C VAL A 537 12.77 -15.39 -2.07
N SER A 538 13.95 -15.97 -2.29
CA SER A 538 14.43 -17.12 -1.50
C SER A 538 14.77 -16.77 -0.04
N THR A 539 15.07 -15.50 0.24
CA THR A 539 15.40 -15.01 1.58
C THR A 539 15.23 -13.49 1.64
N ILE A 540 15.02 -12.97 2.83
CA ILE A 540 15.12 -11.54 3.17
C ILE A 540 16.30 -11.26 4.12
N LEU A 541 17.06 -12.29 4.50
CA LEU A 541 18.15 -12.18 5.48
C LEU A 541 19.53 -11.97 4.84
N ASP A 542 19.63 -12.10 3.51
CA ASP A 542 20.84 -11.89 2.73
C ASP A 542 20.49 -11.14 1.43
N PRO A 543 21.28 -10.14 0.98
CA PRO A 543 21.07 -9.48 -0.30
C PRO A 543 21.33 -10.38 -1.53
N GLN A 544 21.95 -11.56 -1.36
CA GLN A 544 22.03 -12.60 -2.38
C GLN A 544 20.82 -13.50 -2.29
N TYR A 545 19.98 -13.45 -3.33
CA TYR A 545 18.73 -14.18 -3.38
C TYR A 545 18.43 -14.68 -4.80
N GLN A 546 17.48 -15.59 -4.89
CA GLN A 546 16.87 -16.02 -6.14
C GLN A 546 15.38 -15.69 -6.13
N THR A 547 14.81 -15.50 -7.31
CA THR A 547 13.36 -15.39 -7.47
C THR A 547 12.78 -16.70 -8.02
N ARG A 548 11.55 -17.01 -7.62
CA ARG A 548 10.76 -18.08 -8.23
C ARG A 548 9.29 -17.68 -8.30
N VAL A 549 8.59 -18.08 -9.36
CA VAL A 549 7.13 -18.03 -9.39
C VAL A 549 6.62 -19.21 -8.58
N LEU A 550 6.00 -18.95 -7.43
CA LEU A 550 5.41 -19.98 -6.57
C LEU A 550 4.23 -20.66 -7.25
N LYS A 551 3.35 -19.82 -7.81
CA LYS A 551 2.09 -20.23 -8.40
C LYS A 551 1.65 -19.18 -9.41
N ARG A 552 0.88 -19.61 -10.41
CA ARG A 552 0.24 -18.77 -11.40
C ARG A 552 -1.24 -19.07 -11.43
N PHE A 553 -2.06 -18.02 -11.48
CA PHE A 553 -3.50 -18.13 -11.66
C PHE A 553 -3.98 -17.26 -12.80
N VAL A 554 -5.00 -17.75 -13.49
CA VAL A 554 -5.67 -17.05 -14.58
C VAL A 554 -7.12 -16.80 -14.18
N VAL A 555 -7.56 -15.54 -14.37
CA VAL A 555 -8.94 -15.08 -14.20
C VAL A 555 -9.49 -14.73 -15.58
N THR A 556 -10.71 -15.17 -15.86
CA THR A 556 -11.42 -14.83 -17.11
C THR A 556 -12.70 -14.05 -16.77
N PRO A 557 -13.07 -13.00 -17.54
CA PRO A 557 -14.30 -12.27 -17.32
C PRO A 557 -15.55 -13.17 -17.36
N GLY A 558 -16.55 -12.86 -16.53
CA GLY A 558 -17.86 -13.50 -16.58
C GLY A 558 -18.74 -12.93 -17.70
N ASP A 559 -19.58 -13.77 -18.30
CA ASP A 559 -20.43 -13.40 -19.44
C ASP A 559 -21.56 -12.41 -19.06
N GLY A 560 -21.89 -12.30 -17.77
CA GLY A 560 -22.92 -11.39 -17.21
C GLY A 560 -22.40 -10.38 -16.19
N GLY A 561 -21.08 -10.18 -16.09
CA GLY A 561 -20.41 -9.52 -14.97
C GLY A 561 -19.75 -10.53 -14.03
N GLY A 562 -18.96 -10.03 -13.09
CA GLY A 562 -18.10 -10.84 -12.23
C GLY A 562 -16.99 -11.56 -13.02
N VAL A 563 -16.52 -12.68 -12.48
CA VAL A 563 -15.44 -13.48 -13.05
C VAL A 563 -15.76 -14.98 -13.04
N LYS A 564 -15.12 -15.72 -13.95
CA LYS A 564 -15.16 -17.19 -13.95
C LYS A 564 -14.28 -17.76 -12.83
N ALA A 565 -14.31 -19.09 -12.70
CA ALA A 565 -13.47 -19.78 -11.72
C ALA A 565 -12.00 -19.45 -11.91
N LEU A 566 -11.27 -19.30 -10.81
CA LEU A 566 -9.82 -19.23 -10.84
C LEU A 566 -9.26 -20.54 -11.40
N ALA A 567 -8.43 -20.44 -12.44
CA ALA A 567 -7.73 -21.58 -13.03
C ALA A 567 -6.24 -21.51 -12.68
N ALA A 568 -5.64 -22.65 -12.32
CA ALA A 568 -4.18 -22.76 -12.28
C ALA A 568 -3.63 -22.65 -13.70
N GLY A 569 -2.63 -21.78 -13.90
CA GLY A 569 -2.02 -21.50 -15.22
C GLY A 569 -0.56 -21.91 -15.35
#